data_AF-A0A3M2B2M9-F1
#
_entry.id   AF-A0A3M2B2M9-F1
#
_cell.length_a   1.000
_cell.length_b   1.000
_cell.length_c   1.000
_cell.angle_alpha   90.00
_cell.angle_beta   90.00
_cell.angle_gamma   90.00
#
_symmetry.space_group_name_H-M   'P 1'
#
loop_
_entity.id
_entity.type
_entity.pdbx_description
1 polymer ?
#
loop_
_entity_poly.entity_id
_entity_poly.type
_entity_poly.pdbx_seq_one_letter_code
_entity_poly.pdbx_strand_id
1 'polypeptide(L)'
;MTWLFLLSLYFFVAFNWVLSFTSLDEGRNMSAVYTMLKSGDFLVPYYNCDYRFEKPPMLYWAVGLFSVFFGLGEFSARLVSGLSAVGVSFMTYLFAKKYLDQETAKKSFLLLLTIPHMWLEARAVVPEMLNTFFAMLSLYFFLGERFVLGWLFAGFAFLTKGPVGPFLAVGTYLLWKRSLRVFEPKGLFVFFVVGGSWYYLMLYHFGYEYFYRFFIYENVMRYTGERLTHPSPFYYYILVLLFSTFFYLPAYPSLIKRFDRSLLPFALWFLFVVLFFSLAKNKLHHYILFAYPPLAVMLASVVSWRYLRVVLALSFGLLSLLGVGLYLYEKERFVPKAYPIVASYEGRVSFYKAEDSALVFYSRRCIGRVEEPSKAVGLVITKEKSLKELKHCKVILRGREFDGVYILLDCE
;
A
#
# COMPACT_ATOMS: atom_id res chain seq x y z
N MET A 1 20.02 -18.26 -6.75
CA MET A 1 18.86 -17.71 -6.03
C MET A 1 19.28 -16.59 -5.08
N THR A 2 20.39 -16.75 -4.36
CA THR A 2 20.95 -15.75 -3.42
C THR A 2 21.10 -14.35 -4.01
N TRP A 3 21.67 -14.21 -5.21
CA TRP A 3 21.84 -12.89 -5.84
C TRP A 3 20.52 -12.20 -6.20
N LEU A 4 19.47 -12.96 -6.58
CA LEU A 4 18.14 -12.41 -6.86
C LEU A 4 17.54 -11.82 -5.58
N PHE A 5 17.69 -12.55 -4.46
CA PHE A 5 17.25 -12.10 -3.16
C PHE A 5 17.96 -10.79 -2.74
N LEU A 6 19.30 -10.78 -2.77
CA LEU A 6 20.07 -9.58 -2.43
C LEU A 6 19.71 -8.37 -3.31
N LEU A 7 19.53 -8.59 -4.62
CA LEU A 7 19.13 -7.54 -5.54
C LEU A 7 17.72 -7.02 -5.22
N SER A 8 16.77 -7.90 -4.87
CA SER A 8 15.43 -7.47 -4.48
C SER A 8 15.41 -6.67 -3.17
N LEU A 9 16.29 -6.99 -2.21
CA LEU A 9 16.46 -6.19 -1.00
C LEU A 9 16.97 -4.78 -1.32
N TYR A 10 17.91 -4.64 -2.25
CA TYR A 10 18.32 -3.31 -2.71
C TYR A 10 17.13 -2.53 -3.28
N PHE A 11 16.37 -3.10 -4.22
CA PHE A 11 15.27 -2.38 -4.87
C PHE A 11 14.11 -2.03 -3.93
N PHE A 12 13.80 -2.90 -2.96
CA PHE A 12 12.58 -2.77 -2.14
C PHE A 12 12.80 -2.41 -0.68
N VAL A 13 14.03 -2.50 -0.15
CA VAL A 13 14.35 -2.23 1.27
C VAL A 13 15.39 -1.12 1.45
N ALA A 14 16.33 -0.94 0.52
CA ALA A 14 17.31 0.14 0.64
C ALA A 14 16.62 1.51 0.70
N PHE A 15 17.15 2.43 1.50
CA PHE A 15 16.62 3.79 1.66
C PHE A 15 15.23 3.89 2.32
N ASN A 16 14.66 2.80 2.85
CA ASN A 16 13.34 2.84 3.49
C ASN A 16 13.28 3.76 4.73
N TRP A 17 14.43 4.07 5.33
CA TRP A 17 14.57 4.93 6.50
C TRP A 17 14.78 6.42 6.17
N VAL A 18 14.91 6.78 4.90
CA VAL A 18 15.39 8.11 4.50
C VAL A 18 14.37 9.22 4.75
N LEU A 19 13.10 8.97 4.46
CA LEU A 19 12.02 9.94 4.68
C LEU A 19 11.26 9.61 5.97
N SER A 20 10.92 10.61 6.77
CA SER A 20 9.81 10.49 7.73
C SER A 20 8.49 10.17 7.02
N PHE A 21 7.44 9.79 7.74
CA PHE A 21 6.15 9.44 7.12
C PHE A 21 5.60 10.60 6.27
N THR A 22 5.14 10.27 5.06
CA THR A 22 4.85 11.24 3.99
C THR A 22 3.38 11.33 3.65
N SER A 23 2.68 10.19 3.65
CA SER A 23 1.27 10.13 3.27
C SER A 23 0.36 10.18 4.49
N LEU A 24 -0.89 10.60 4.26
CA LEU A 24 -1.94 10.52 5.28
C LEU A 24 -2.15 9.09 5.79
N ASP A 25 -1.96 8.09 4.94
CA ASP A 25 -2.14 6.70 5.35
C ASP A 25 -0.98 6.20 6.22
N GLU A 26 0.26 6.63 5.95
CA GLU A 26 1.42 6.21 6.75
C GLU A 26 1.28 6.67 8.21
N GLY A 27 0.99 7.94 8.45
CA GLY A 27 0.85 8.47 9.82
C GLY A 27 -0.38 7.88 10.55
N ARG A 28 -1.50 7.66 9.83
CA ARG A 28 -2.67 6.97 10.39
C ARG A 28 -2.38 5.53 10.79
N ASN A 29 -1.73 4.77 9.91
CA ASN A 29 -1.39 3.38 10.16
C ASN A 29 -0.37 3.25 11.30
N MET A 30 0.62 4.15 11.34
CA MET A 30 1.62 4.17 12.41
C MET A 30 1.06 4.62 13.76
N SER A 31 0.05 5.49 13.77
CA SER A 31 -0.69 5.84 15.00
C SER A 31 -1.44 4.64 15.58
N ALA A 32 -2.05 3.82 14.72
CA ALA A 32 -2.71 2.58 15.13
C ALA A 32 -1.69 1.59 15.72
N VAL A 33 -0.56 1.38 15.03
CA VAL A 33 0.55 0.54 15.53
C VAL A 33 1.04 1.03 16.89
N TYR A 34 1.34 2.32 17.02
CA TYR A 34 1.81 2.90 18.28
C TYR A 34 0.83 2.65 19.42
N THR A 35 -0.47 2.87 19.16
CA THR A 35 -1.50 2.70 20.20
C THR A 35 -1.61 1.24 20.61
N MET A 36 -1.63 0.30 19.67
CA MET A 36 -1.67 -1.14 19.96
C MET A 36 -0.46 -1.60 20.79
N LEU A 37 0.74 -1.15 20.43
CA LEU A 37 1.96 -1.48 21.19
C LEU A 37 1.95 -0.87 22.59
N LYS A 38 1.40 0.34 22.76
CA LYS A 38 1.35 1.05 24.04
C LYS A 38 0.28 0.49 24.99
N SER A 39 -0.92 0.20 24.47
CA SER A 39 -2.05 -0.26 25.28
C SER A 39 -2.05 -1.78 25.50
N GLY A 40 -1.41 -2.54 24.62
CA GLY A 40 -1.56 -4.00 24.56
C GLY A 40 -2.88 -4.46 23.93
N ASP A 41 -3.76 -3.53 23.52
CA ASP A 41 -4.99 -3.85 22.79
C ASP A 41 -4.68 -3.93 21.29
N PHE A 42 -4.60 -5.15 20.78
CA PHE A 42 -4.39 -5.45 19.36
C PHE A 42 -5.70 -5.68 18.58
N LEU A 43 -6.86 -5.52 19.22
CA LEU A 43 -8.16 -5.68 18.60
C LEU A 43 -8.58 -4.36 17.93
N VAL A 44 -8.56 -3.25 18.65
CA VAL A 44 -9.18 -1.99 18.20
C VAL A 44 -8.11 -0.99 17.71
N PRO A 45 -8.08 -0.65 16.40
CA PRO A 45 -7.18 0.37 15.89
C PRO A 45 -7.67 1.79 16.23
N TYR A 46 -6.73 2.67 16.59
CA TYR A 46 -6.99 4.07 16.89
C TYR A 46 -6.21 5.01 15.98
N TYR A 47 -6.78 6.17 15.70
CA TYR A 47 -6.09 7.31 15.10
C TYR A 47 -6.64 8.60 15.67
N ASN A 48 -5.75 9.51 16.06
CA ASN A 48 -6.12 10.86 16.50
C ASN A 48 -7.18 10.89 17.62
N CYS A 49 -7.02 10.05 18.64
CA CYS A 49 -7.95 9.83 19.77
C CYS A 49 -9.28 9.14 19.43
N ASP A 50 -9.54 8.79 18.18
CA ASP A 50 -10.78 8.14 17.76
C ASP A 50 -10.56 6.72 17.25
N TYR A 51 -11.64 5.94 17.21
CA TYR A 51 -11.65 4.62 16.60
C TYR A 51 -11.38 4.69 15.10
N ARG A 52 -10.55 3.77 14.59
CA ARG A 52 -10.20 3.68 13.17
C ARG A 52 -10.83 2.44 12.51
N PHE A 53 -12.13 2.48 12.24
CA PHE A 53 -12.84 1.36 11.61
C PHE A 53 -12.64 1.22 10.08
N GLU A 54 -11.59 1.83 9.52
CA GLU A 54 -11.40 1.93 8.07
C GLU A 54 -10.60 0.77 7.47
N LYS A 55 -9.76 0.13 8.28
CA LYS A 55 -8.81 -0.90 7.85
C LYS A 55 -8.70 -2.04 8.87
N PRO A 56 -8.53 -3.29 8.41
CA PRO A 56 -8.29 -4.43 9.30
C PRO A 56 -6.83 -4.49 9.78
N PRO A 57 -6.48 -5.37 10.73
CA PRO A 57 -5.33 -5.15 11.61
C PRO A 57 -4.04 -5.82 11.14
N MET A 58 -4.04 -6.66 10.10
CA MET A 58 -2.86 -7.48 9.74
C MET A 58 -1.62 -6.63 9.43
N LEU A 59 -1.79 -5.49 8.77
CA LEU A 59 -0.67 -4.56 8.56
C LEU A 59 -0.11 -4.08 9.90
N TYR A 60 -0.98 -3.72 10.84
CA TYR A 60 -0.58 -3.20 12.15
C TYR A 60 0.13 -4.26 12.99
N TRP A 61 -0.37 -5.49 12.97
CA TRP A 61 0.27 -6.62 13.64
C TRP A 61 1.64 -6.94 13.04
N ALA A 62 1.75 -6.96 11.70
CA ALA A 62 3.01 -7.22 11.03
C ALA A 62 4.03 -6.11 11.36
N VAL A 63 3.64 -4.84 11.25
CA VAL A 63 4.52 -3.72 11.60
C VAL A 63 4.90 -3.79 13.08
N GLY A 64 3.94 -4.01 13.98
CA GLY A 64 4.18 -4.14 15.41
C GLY A 64 5.20 -5.24 15.73
N LEU A 65 5.10 -6.40 15.08
CA LEU A 65 6.08 -7.49 15.21
C LEU A 65 7.49 -7.05 14.80
N PHE A 66 7.64 -6.40 13.64
CA PHE A 66 8.97 -5.90 13.22
C PHE A 66 9.48 -4.78 14.12
N SER A 67 8.60 -3.94 14.66
CA SER A 67 8.98 -2.88 15.59
C SER A 67 9.51 -3.42 16.93
N VAL A 68 9.18 -4.65 17.33
CA VAL A 68 9.81 -5.31 18.50
C VAL A 68 11.31 -5.55 18.28
N PHE A 69 11.71 -5.91 17.05
CA PHE A 69 13.11 -6.23 16.75
C PHE A 69 13.95 -5.01 16.34
N PHE A 70 13.34 -4.05 15.64
CA PHE A 70 14.06 -2.93 15.03
C PHE A 70 13.71 -1.56 15.63
N GLY A 71 12.84 -1.53 16.65
CA GLY A 71 12.27 -0.31 17.19
C GLY A 71 11.13 0.23 16.32
N LEU A 72 10.25 1.03 16.93
CA LEU A 72 9.15 1.69 16.22
C LEU A 72 9.69 2.87 15.40
N GLY A 73 9.65 2.75 14.08
CA GLY A 73 10.19 3.75 13.15
C GLY A 73 9.99 3.38 11.69
N GLU A 74 10.50 4.23 10.80
CA GLU A 74 10.29 4.20 9.36
C GLU A 74 10.80 2.89 8.74
N PHE A 75 11.98 2.44 9.17
CA PHE A 75 12.58 1.20 8.69
C PHE A 75 11.70 -0.01 9.01
N SER A 76 11.36 -0.22 10.29
CA SER A 76 10.54 -1.38 10.71
C SER A 76 9.17 -1.40 10.02
N ALA A 77 8.55 -0.23 9.86
CA ALA A 77 7.23 -0.10 9.26
C ALA A 77 7.23 -0.43 7.77
N ARG A 78 8.17 0.15 7.01
CA ARG A 78 8.28 -0.07 5.56
C ARG A 78 8.93 -1.41 5.22
N LEU A 79 9.59 -2.07 6.18
CA LEU A 79 10.12 -3.42 5.99
C LEU A 79 9.01 -4.42 5.63
N VAL A 80 7.80 -4.26 6.19
CA VAL A 80 6.64 -5.11 5.84
C VAL A 80 6.32 -5.01 4.35
N SER A 81 6.19 -3.80 3.81
CA SER A 81 5.91 -3.58 2.40
C SER A 81 7.09 -4.00 1.51
N GLY A 82 8.32 -3.69 1.92
CA GLY A 82 9.53 -4.10 1.20
C GLY A 82 9.67 -5.61 1.07
N LEU A 83 9.51 -6.36 2.18
CA LEU A 83 9.55 -7.82 2.17
C LEU A 83 8.35 -8.42 1.43
N SER A 84 7.18 -7.78 1.47
CA SER A 84 6.04 -8.20 0.67
C SER A 84 6.31 -8.05 -0.83
N ALA A 85 6.97 -6.97 -1.26
CA ALA A 85 7.39 -6.78 -2.65
C ALA A 85 8.43 -7.82 -3.09
N VAL A 86 9.40 -8.15 -2.23
CA VAL A 86 10.32 -9.27 -2.43
C VAL A 86 9.53 -10.57 -2.63
N GLY A 87 8.59 -10.86 -1.73
CA GLY A 87 7.70 -12.02 -1.79
C GLY A 87 6.91 -12.08 -3.10
N VAL A 88 6.30 -10.97 -3.52
CA VAL A 88 5.58 -10.85 -4.79
C VAL A 88 6.48 -11.18 -5.99
N SER A 89 7.73 -10.69 -6.01
CA SER A 89 8.68 -11.04 -7.08
C SER A 89 9.01 -12.52 -7.09
N PHE A 90 9.24 -13.14 -5.93
CA PHE A 90 9.47 -14.59 -5.84
C PHE A 90 8.25 -15.41 -6.23
N MET A 91 7.04 -15.00 -5.83
CA MET A 91 5.81 -15.67 -6.25
C MET A 91 5.64 -15.58 -7.77
N THR A 92 5.95 -14.44 -8.38
CA THR A 92 5.93 -14.25 -9.84
C THR A 92 6.91 -15.20 -10.53
N TYR A 93 8.14 -15.31 -10.01
CA TYR A 93 9.12 -16.31 -10.46
C TYR A 93 8.55 -17.73 -10.38
N LEU A 94 7.91 -18.10 -9.27
CA LEU A 94 7.35 -19.45 -9.08
C LEU A 94 6.18 -19.74 -10.04
N PHE A 95 5.31 -18.75 -10.29
CA PHE A 95 4.23 -18.88 -11.27
C PHE A 95 4.79 -19.10 -12.68
N ALA A 96 5.69 -18.24 -13.13
CA ALA A 96 6.29 -18.36 -14.46
C ALA A 96 7.08 -19.67 -14.61
N LYS A 97 7.86 -20.07 -13.60
CA LYS A 97 8.63 -21.33 -13.64
C LYS A 97 7.73 -22.55 -13.76
N LYS A 98 6.58 -22.54 -13.07
CA LYS A 98 5.66 -23.67 -13.03
C LYS A 98 4.83 -23.82 -14.31
N TYR A 99 4.41 -22.70 -14.90
CA TYR A 99 3.44 -22.70 -16.01
C TYR A 99 4.06 -22.35 -17.38
N LEU A 100 5.29 -21.84 -17.40
CA LEU A 100 6.05 -21.55 -18.60
C LEU A 100 7.43 -22.22 -18.47
N ASP A 101 8.48 -21.43 -18.25
CA ASP A 101 9.86 -21.90 -18.26
C ASP A 101 10.75 -21.11 -17.27
N GLN A 102 11.95 -21.65 -17.04
CA GLN A 102 12.93 -21.11 -16.09
C GLN A 102 13.50 -19.75 -16.52
N GLU A 103 13.57 -19.46 -17.82
CA GLU A 103 14.11 -18.20 -18.34
C GLU A 103 13.11 -17.06 -18.13
N THR A 104 11.85 -17.26 -18.55
CA THR A 104 10.75 -16.32 -18.33
C THR A 104 10.55 -16.05 -16.84
N ALA A 105 10.72 -17.06 -15.99
CA ALA A 105 10.69 -16.90 -14.54
C ALA A 105 11.74 -15.92 -14.02
N LYS A 106 13.01 -16.07 -14.41
CA LYS A 106 14.07 -15.15 -13.97
C LYS A 106 13.85 -13.74 -14.51
N LYS A 107 13.43 -13.61 -15.78
CA LYS A 107 13.17 -12.30 -16.39
C LYS A 107 12.01 -11.57 -15.72
N SER A 108 10.90 -12.25 -15.45
CA SER A 108 9.72 -11.65 -14.80
C SER A 108 10.01 -11.16 -13.37
N PHE A 109 10.81 -11.93 -12.60
CA PHE A 109 11.32 -11.48 -11.31
C PHE A 109 12.08 -10.15 -11.42
N LEU A 110 13.05 -10.09 -12.34
CA LEU A 110 13.91 -8.93 -12.54
C LEU A 110 13.14 -7.72 -13.09
N LEU A 111 12.13 -7.97 -13.93
CA LEU A 111 11.25 -6.94 -14.48
C LEU A 111 10.44 -6.27 -13.36
N LEU A 112 9.92 -7.02 -12.39
CA LEU A 112 9.24 -6.40 -11.25
C LEU A 112 10.17 -5.51 -10.42
N LEU A 113 11.47 -5.83 -10.35
CA LEU A 113 12.44 -4.98 -9.67
C LEU A 113 12.66 -3.64 -10.36
N THR A 114 12.31 -3.49 -11.64
CA THR A 114 12.58 -2.27 -12.42
C THR A 114 11.33 -1.44 -12.67
N ILE A 115 10.16 -1.85 -12.16
CA ILE A 115 8.91 -1.08 -12.19
C ILE A 115 8.99 -0.02 -11.06
N PRO A 116 9.09 1.29 -11.35
CA PRO A 116 9.25 2.30 -10.31
C PRO A 116 8.10 2.38 -9.32
N HIS A 117 6.87 2.07 -9.77
CA HIS A 117 5.72 2.01 -8.88
C HIS A 117 5.87 0.92 -7.81
N MET A 118 6.54 -0.20 -8.09
CA MET A 118 6.88 -1.20 -7.07
C MET A 118 7.87 -0.63 -6.03
N TRP A 119 8.75 0.30 -6.40
CA TRP A 119 9.67 0.94 -5.44
C TRP A 119 8.93 1.87 -4.48
N LEU A 120 7.94 2.60 -5.01
CA LEU A 120 7.07 3.46 -4.21
C LEU A 120 6.27 2.63 -3.20
N GLU A 121 5.59 1.60 -3.69
CA GLU A 121 4.71 0.77 -2.84
C GLU A 121 5.50 -0.12 -1.86
N ALA A 122 6.73 -0.52 -2.19
CA ALA A 122 7.64 -1.18 -1.25
C ALA A 122 8.06 -0.27 -0.09
N ARG A 123 7.90 1.06 -0.24
CA ARG A 123 8.26 2.10 0.73
C ARG A 123 7.05 2.78 1.37
N ALA A 124 5.83 2.31 1.09
CA ALA A 124 4.63 2.88 1.67
C ALA A 124 4.13 1.99 2.82
N VAL A 125 3.84 2.57 3.99
CA VAL A 125 3.21 1.86 5.12
C VAL A 125 1.71 1.78 4.89
N VAL A 126 1.32 0.96 3.91
CA VAL A 126 -0.06 0.79 3.43
C VAL A 126 -0.32 -0.70 3.14
N PRO A 127 -1.57 -1.19 3.25
CA PRO A 127 -1.87 -2.63 3.23
C PRO A 127 -1.66 -3.32 1.87
N GLU A 128 -1.47 -2.58 0.79
CA GLU A 128 -1.60 -3.03 -0.59
C GLU A 128 -0.58 -4.09 -0.99
N MET A 129 0.70 -3.86 -0.68
CA MET A 129 1.77 -4.79 -1.04
C MET A 129 1.63 -6.10 -0.24
N LEU A 130 1.34 -6.00 1.06
CA LEU A 130 1.09 -7.16 1.93
C LEU A 130 -0.14 -7.97 1.48
N ASN A 131 -1.23 -7.28 1.13
CA ASN A 131 -2.44 -7.90 0.60
C ASN A 131 -2.16 -8.60 -0.74
N THR A 132 -1.38 -7.97 -1.62
CA THR A 132 -0.96 -8.55 -2.91
C THR A 132 -0.16 -9.82 -2.69
N PHE A 133 0.79 -9.82 -1.75
CA PHE A 133 1.59 -10.99 -1.40
C PHE A 133 0.72 -12.15 -0.89
N PHE A 134 -0.17 -11.92 0.08
CA PHE A 134 -1.06 -12.96 0.60
C PHE A 134 -2.07 -13.45 -0.45
N ALA A 135 -2.59 -12.56 -1.30
CA ALA A 135 -3.46 -12.96 -2.42
C ALA A 135 -2.72 -13.85 -3.43
N MET A 136 -1.44 -13.59 -3.72
CA MET A 136 -0.62 -14.44 -4.59
C MET A 136 -0.32 -15.80 -3.96
N LEU A 137 -0.03 -15.85 -2.65
CA LEU A 137 0.12 -17.11 -1.93
C LEU A 137 -1.17 -17.93 -1.97
N SER A 138 -2.30 -17.29 -1.71
CA SER A 138 -3.63 -17.89 -1.81
C SER A 138 -3.87 -18.50 -3.19
N LEU A 139 -3.68 -17.70 -4.26
CA LEU A 139 -3.80 -18.16 -5.65
C LEU A 139 -2.85 -19.33 -5.97
N TYR A 140 -1.61 -19.27 -5.49
CA TYR A 140 -0.62 -20.33 -5.74
C TYR A 140 -1.06 -21.68 -5.16
N PHE A 141 -1.55 -21.68 -3.91
CA PHE A 141 -2.05 -22.88 -3.28
C PHE A 141 -3.35 -23.38 -3.89
N PHE A 142 -4.29 -22.49 -4.25
CA PHE A 142 -5.49 -22.87 -4.99
C PHE A 142 -5.17 -23.55 -6.32
N LEU A 143 -4.25 -22.99 -7.12
CA LEU A 143 -3.85 -23.58 -8.39
C LEU A 143 -3.08 -24.91 -8.23
N GLY A 144 -2.51 -25.15 -7.05
CA GLY A 144 -1.94 -26.44 -6.63
C GLY A 144 -2.92 -27.39 -5.95
N GLU A 145 -4.23 -27.07 -5.94
CA GLU A 145 -5.31 -27.83 -5.30
C GLU A 145 -5.13 -28.07 -3.79
N ARG A 146 -4.34 -27.21 -3.13
CA ARG A 146 -4.16 -27.19 -1.67
C ARG A 146 -5.11 -26.17 -1.07
N PHE A 147 -6.42 -26.42 -1.16
CA PHE A 147 -7.47 -25.45 -0.86
C PHE A 147 -7.43 -24.91 0.56
N VAL A 148 -7.14 -25.74 1.57
CA VAL A 148 -7.00 -25.31 2.96
C VAL A 148 -5.92 -24.23 3.12
N LEU A 149 -4.74 -24.43 2.53
CA LEU A 149 -3.67 -23.42 2.57
C LEU A 149 -4.04 -22.17 1.76
N GLY A 150 -4.69 -22.36 0.60
CA GLY A 150 -5.16 -21.24 -0.21
C GLY A 150 -6.14 -20.34 0.57
N TRP A 151 -7.05 -20.94 1.33
CA TRP A 151 -8.00 -20.23 2.18
C TRP A 151 -7.38 -19.63 3.45
N LEU A 152 -6.35 -20.27 4.03
CA LEU A 152 -5.57 -19.67 5.10
C LEU A 152 -4.95 -18.33 4.66
N PHE A 153 -4.27 -18.31 3.51
CA PHE A 153 -3.68 -17.07 2.98
C PHE A 153 -4.72 -16.09 2.45
N ALA A 154 -5.88 -16.56 1.97
CA ALA A 154 -7.02 -15.68 1.71
C ALA A 154 -7.49 -15.01 3.01
N GLY A 155 -7.51 -15.73 4.14
CA GLY A 155 -7.84 -15.17 5.46
C GLY A 155 -6.86 -14.07 5.88
N PHE A 156 -5.57 -14.25 5.63
CA PHE A 156 -4.56 -13.21 5.87
C PHE A 156 -4.72 -12.00 4.96
N ALA A 157 -5.05 -12.20 3.68
CA ALA A 157 -5.39 -11.11 2.77
C ALA A 157 -6.66 -10.36 3.25
N PHE A 158 -7.67 -11.10 3.73
CA PHE A 158 -8.90 -10.53 4.30
C PHE A 158 -8.58 -9.63 5.50
N LEU A 159 -7.77 -10.11 6.45
CA LEU A 159 -7.28 -9.32 7.58
C LEU A 159 -6.32 -8.19 7.21
N THR A 160 -5.90 -8.08 5.95
CA THR A 160 -5.02 -6.99 5.49
C THR A 160 -5.83 -5.85 4.86
N LYS A 161 -6.80 -6.18 4.00
CA LYS A 161 -7.55 -5.16 3.25
C LYS A 161 -9.00 -5.53 2.95
N GLY A 162 -9.61 -6.36 3.79
CA GLY A 162 -10.98 -6.82 3.60
C GLY A 162 -11.13 -7.70 2.35
N PRO A 163 -12.33 -7.73 1.74
CA PRO A 163 -12.71 -8.79 0.81
C PRO A 163 -11.92 -8.80 -0.50
N VAL A 164 -11.22 -7.71 -0.83
CA VAL A 164 -10.58 -7.52 -2.14
C VAL A 164 -9.48 -8.57 -2.41
N GLY A 165 -8.63 -8.90 -1.44
CA GLY A 165 -7.57 -9.90 -1.62
C GLY A 165 -8.11 -11.30 -1.95
N PRO A 166 -9.00 -11.86 -1.10
CA PRO A 166 -9.70 -13.11 -1.38
C PRO A 166 -10.45 -13.11 -2.72
N PHE A 167 -11.19 -12.02 -3.00
CA PHE A 167 -11.95 -11.88 -4.24
C PHE A 167 -11.05 -11.98 -5.47
N LEU A 168 -9.91 -11.28 -5.45
CA LEU A 168 -8.96 -11.33 -6.56
C LEU A 168 -8.34 -12.73 -6.73
N ALA A 169 -7.92 -13.38 -5.64
CA ALA A 169 -7.33 -14.72 -5.70
C ALA A 169 -8.33 -15.79 -6.20
N VAL A 170 -9.55 -15.80 -5.66
CA VAL A 170 -10.62 -16.74 -6.06
C VAL A 170 -11.06 -16.47 -7.49
N GLY A 171 -11.29 -15.19 -7.86
CA GLY A 171 -11.67 -14.81 -9.22
C GLY A 171 -10.64 -15.23 -10.26
N THR A 172 -9.34 -15.00 -9.99
CA THR A 172 -8.27 -15.47 -10.85
C THR A 172 -8.21 -17.00 -10.93
N TYR A 173 -8.38 -17.72 -9.83
CA TYR A 173 -8.45 -19.19 -9.86
C TYR A 173 -9.60 -19.68 -10.75
N LEU A 174 -10.80 -19.10 -10.62
CA LEU A 174 -11.97 -19.49 -11.40
C LEU A 174 -11.75 -19.26 -12.90
N LEU A 175 -11.15 -18.13 -13.28
CA LEU A 175 -10.81 -17.85 -14.67
C LEU A 175 -9.72 -18.80 -15.20
N TRP A 176 -8.76 -19.16 -14.36
CA TRP A 176 -7.64 -20.04 -14.73
C TRP A 176 -8.05 -21.51 -14.85
N LYS A 177 -8.72 -22.06 -13.82
CA LYS A 177 -9.04 -23.50 -13.71
C LYS A 177 -10.46 -23.85 -14.13
N ARG A 178 -11.37 -22.86 -14.21
CA ARG A 178 -12.80 -23.06 -14.54
C ARG A 178 -13.46 -24.14 -13.67
N SER A 179 -13.12 -24.15 -12.39
CA SER A 179 -13.57 -25.17 -11.44
C SER A 179 -14.06 -24.52 -10.15
N LEU A 180 -15.12 -25.08 -9.55
CA LEU A 180 -15.65 -24.62 -8.26
C LEU A 180 -15.00 -25.32 -7.06
N ARG A 181 -14.00 -26.18 -7.28
CA ARG A 181 -13.30 -26.90 -6.20
C ARG A 181 -12.61 -25.98 -5.19
N VAL A 182 -12.39 -24.71 -5.54
CA VAL A 182 -11.93 -23.69 -4.60
C VAL A 182 -12.87 -23.53 -3.40
N PHE A 183 -14.18 -23.78 -3.53
CA PHE A 183 -15.14 -23.67 -2.42
C PHE A 183 -15.18 -24.93 -1.53
N GLU A 184 -14.03 -25.54 -1.30
CA GLU A 184 -13.88 -26.69 -0.40
C GLU A 184 -14.27 -26.31 1.05
N PRO A 185 -15.18 -27.05 1.72
CA PRO A 185 -15.68 -26.68 3.05
C PRO A 185 -14.60 -26.54 4.13
N LYS A 186 -13.57 -27.39 4.14
CA LYS A 186 -12.51 -27.33 5.15
C LYS A 186 -11.69 -26.05 5.02
N GLY A 187 -11.33 -25.67 3.80
CA GLY A 187 -10.66 -24.40 3.55
C GLY A 187 -11.52 -23.20 3.92
N LEU A 188 -12.81 -23.19 3.54
CA LEU A 188 -13.73 -22.13 3.94
C LEU A 188 -13.85 -22.00 5.47
N PHE A 189 -13.90 -23.12 6.19
CA PHE A 189 -13.87 -23.11 7.65
C PHE A 189 -12.60 -22.43 8.20
N VAL A 190 -11.43 -22.78 7.67
CA VAL A 190 -10.17 -22.11 8.05
C VAL A 190 -10.19 -20.61 7.73
N PHE A 191 -10.75 -20.22 6.59
CA PHE A 191 -10.90 -18.81 6.22
C PHE A 191 -11.74 -18.05 7.26
N PHE A 192 -12.88 -18.58 7.69
CA PHE A 192 -13.74 -17.90 8.66
C PHE A 192 -13.13 -17.89 10.07
N VAL A 193 -12.47 -18.97 10.49
CA VAL A 193 -11.81 -19.02 11.80
C VAL A 193 -10.62 -18.05 11.85
N VAL A 194 -9.77 -18.03 10.82
CA VAL A 194 -8.57 -17.20 10.82
C VAL A 194 -8.91 -15.78 10.38
N GLY A 195 -9.43 -15.62 9.16
CA GLY A 195 -9.71 -14.32 8.57
C GLY A 195 -10.94 -13.64 9.17
N GLY A 196 -11.96 -14.40 9.56
CA GLY A 196 -13.22 -13.87 10.07
C GLY A 196 -13.26 -13.58 11.57
N SER A 197 -12.36 -14.15 12.38
CA SER A 197 -12.39 -14.01 13.84
C SER A 197 -12.26 -12.57 14.32
N TRP A 198 -11.33 -11.79 13.76
CA TRP A 198 -11.18 -10.39 14.14
C TRP A 198 -12.43 -9.56 13.79
N TYR A 199 -13.01 -9.78 12.61
CA TYR A 199 -14.26 -9.11 12.22
C TYR A 199 -15.41 -9.49 13.13
N TYR A 200 -15.51 -10.77 13.50
CA TYR A 200 -16.50 -11.24 14.46
C TYR A 200 -16.35 -10.50 15.80
N LEU A 201 -15.13 -10.36 16.32
CA LEU A 201 -14.89 -9.62 17.56
C LEU A 201 -15.25 -8.13 17.41
N MET A 202 -14.87 -7.47 16.32
CA MET A 202 -15.26 -6.08 16.07
C MET A 202 -16.78 -5.90 15.99
N LEU A 203 -17.48 -6.83 15.35
CA LEU A 203 -18.95 -6.84 15.29
C LEU A 203 -19.58 -7.13 16.65
N TYR A 204 -18.97 -8.00 17.45
CA TYR A 204 -19.44 -8.31 18.80
C TYR A 204 -19.34 -7.10 19.73
N HIS A 205 -18.25 -6.34 19.65
CA HIS A 205 -18.02 -5.17 20.51
C HIS A 205 -18.73 -3.89 20.05
N PHE A 206 -18.81 -3.65 18.73
CA PHE A 206 -19.30 -2.37 18.17
C PHE A 206 -20.59 -2.52 17.33
N GLY A 207 -21.07 -3.74 17.13
CA GLY A 207 -22.33 -4.01 16.46
C GLY A 207 -22.43 -3.41 15.06
N TYR A 208 -23.58 -2.80 14.78
CA TYR A 208 -23.91 -2.24 13.47
C TYR A 208 -23.03 -1.05 13.09
N GLU A 209 -22.52 -0.27 14.04
CA GLU A 209 -21.68 0.89 13.75
C GLU A 209 -20.42 0.48 12.98
N TYR A 210 -19.71 -0.54 13.49
CA TYR A 210 -18.55 -1.10 12.80
C TYR A 210 -18.95 -1.74 11.46
N PHE A 211 -20.04 -2.51 11.44
CA PHE A 211 -20.52 -3.14 10.20
C PHE A 211 -20.74 -2.11 9.09
N TYR A 212 -21.51 -1.06 9.39
CA TYR A 212 -21.82 0.01 8.46
C TYR A 212 -20.55 0.74 8.04
N ARG A 213 -19.71 1.15 9.00
CA ARG A 213 -18.51 1.93 8.71
C ARG A 213 -17.53 1.15 7.83
N PHE A 214 -17.24 -0.11 8.16
CA PHE A 214 -16.26 -0.90 7.42
C PHE A 214 -16.84 -1.47 6.11
N PHE A 215 -17.91 -2.25 6.16
CA PHE A 215 -18.39 -3.00 5.00
C PHE A 215 -19.20 -2.13 4.03
N ILE A 216 -20.00 -1.20 4.53
CA ILE A 216 -20.86 -0.36 3.66
C ILE A 216 -20.13 0.91 3.24
N TYR A 217 -19.73 1.74 4.20
CA TYR A 217 -19.21 3.09 3.96
C TYR A 217 -17.81 3.09 3.33
N GLU A 218 -16.90 2.21 3.77
CA GLU A 218 -15.52 2.15 3.26
C GLU A 218 -15.31 1.18 2.08
N ASN A 219 -16.25 0.27 1.80
CA ASN A 219 -16.14 -0.67 0.68
C ASN A 219 -17.23 -0.42 -0.37
N VAL A 220 -18.50 -0.69 -0.06
CA VAL A 220 -19.60 -0.61 -1.04
C VAL A 220 -19.77 0.81 -1.58
N MET A 221 -19.99 1.81 -0.72
CA MET A 221 -20.24 3.19 -1.12
C MET A 221 -19.04 3.83 -1.86
N ARG A 222 -17.81 3.42 -1.51
CA ARG A 222 -16.59 3.83 -2.23
C ARG A 222 -16.46 3.14 -3.59
N TYR A 223 -16.91 1.89 -3.73
CA TYR A 223 -16.88 1.20 -5.02
C TYR A 223 -17.95 1.73 -5.97
N THR A 224 -19.20 1.85 -5.50
CA THR A 224 -20.38 2.30 -6.28
C THR A 224 -20.34 3.78 -6.63
N GLY A 225 -19.65 4.59 -5.82
CA GLY A 225 -19.51 6.04 -6.01
C GLY A 225 -20.52 6.89 -5.26
N GLU A 226 -21.31 6.29 -4.36
CA GLU A 226 -22.14 7.05 -3.40
C GLU A 226 -21.28 7.96 -2.52
N ARG A 227 -20.03 7.58 -2.27
CA ARG A 227 -19.02 8.44 -1.63
C ARG A 227 -17.83 8.66 -2.56
N LEU A 228 -17.70 9.86 -3.12
CA LEU A 228 -16.56 10.24 -3.96
C LEU A 228 -15.43 10.83 -3.11
N THR A 229 -14.33 10.10 -3.01
CA THR A 229 -13.08 10.54 -2.37
C THR A 229 -11.98 10.82 -3.38
N HIS A 230 -11.82 9.94 -4.39
CA HIS A 230 -10.79 10.01 -5.42
C HIS A 230 -11.40 9.61 -6.77
N PRO A 231 -12.33 10.42 -7.32
CA PRO A 231 -12.95 10.13 -8.60
C PRO A 231 -11.89 10.13 -9.70
N SER A 232 -11.91 9.13 -10.57
CA SER A 232 -10.99 9.03 -11.70
C SER A 232 -11.61 8.26 -12.85
N PRO A 233 -11.25 8.60 -14.11
CA PRO A 233 -11.87 8.01 -15.30
C PRO A 233 -11.61 6.50 -15.42
N PHE A 234 -12.40 5.82 -16.25
CA PHE A 234 -12.28 4.37 -16.48
C PHE A 234 -10.87 3.94 -16.95
N TYR A 235 -10.24 4.76 -17.81
CA TYR A 235 -8.90 4.50 -18.36
C TYR A 235 -7.74 4.83 -17.40
N TYR A 236 -8.02 5.25 -16.15
CA TYR A 236 -7.00 5.64 -15.17
C TYR A 236 -5.88 4.59 -15.01
N TYR A 237 -6.23 3.31 -14.86
CA TYR A 237 -5.23 2.26 -14.67
C TYR A 237 -4.39 1.97 -15.91
N ILE A 238 -4.90 2.26 -17.12
CA ILE A 238 -4.08 2.19 -18.34
C ILE A 238 -2.94 3.19 -18.23
N LEU A 239 -3.22 4.43 -17.81
CA LEU A 239 -2.19 5.45 -17.60
C LEU A 239 -1.19 5.03 -16.51
N VAL A 240 -1.69 4.56 -15.36
CA VAL A 240 -0.82 4.07 -14.27
C VAL A 240 0.13 2.97 -14.78
N LEU A 241 -0.38 2.00 -15.54
CA LEU A 241 0.44 0.91 -16.09
C LEU A 241 1.47 1.41 -17.10
N LEU A 242 1.10 2.32 -18.01
CA LEU A 242 2.02 2.88 -19.00
C LEU A 242 3.16 3.67 -18.33
N PHE A 243 2.85 4.51 -17.35
CA PHE A 243 3.88 5.24 -16.58
C PHE A 243 4.75 4.29 -15.75
N SER A 244 4.14 3.29 -15.13
CA SER A 244 4.88 2.33 -14.28
C SER A 244 5.77 1.39 -15.08
N THR A 245 5.42 1.11 -16.34
CA THR A 245 6.16 0.21 -17.23
C THR A 245 6.82 0.97 -18.37
N PHE A 246 7.20 2.24 -18.16
CA PHE A 246 7.73 3.10 -19.21
C PHE A 246 8.99 2.50 -19.89
N PHE A 247 9.84 1.81 -19.11
CA PHE A 247 10.99 1.06 -19.62
C PHE A 247 10.63 -0.12 -20.52
N TYR A 248 9.35 -0.50 -20.63
CA TYR A 248 8.89 -1.67 -21.37
C TYR A 248 7.87 -1.33 -22.45
N LEU A 249 7.58 -0.04 -22.69
CA LEU A 249 6.68 0.39 -23.77
C LEU A 249 7.05 -0.21 -25.14
N PRO A 250 8.35 -0.28 -25.54
CA PRO A 250 8.74 -0.91 -26.80
C PRO A 250 8.45 -2.42 -26.89
N ALA A 251 8.22 -3.10 -25.75
CA ALA A 251 7.96 -4.54 -25.71
C ALA A 251 6.48 -4.89 -25.95
N TYR A 252 5.54 -3.95 -25.75
CA TYR A 252 4.11 -4.21 -25.93
C TYR A 252 3.73 -4.63 -27.36
N PRO A 253 4.22 -4.00 -28.44
CA PRO A 253 3.95 -4.47 -29.80
C PRO A 253 4.47 -5.89 -30.06
N SER A 254 5.64 -6.23 -29.51
CA SER A 254 6.19 -7.58 -29.60
C SER A 254 5.37 -8.59 -28.83
N LEU A 255 4.87 -8.24 -27.64
CA LEU A 255 3.97 -9.06 -26.83
C LEU A 255 2.69 -9.38 -27.60
N ILE A 256 2.06 -8.37 -28.21
CA ILE A 256 0.83 -8.57 -29.00
C ILE A 256 1.09 -9.50 -30.19
N LYS A 257 2.19 -9.29 -30.93
CA LYS A 257 2.54 -10.09 -32.11
C LYS A 257 2.92 -11.54 -31.79
N ARG A 258 3.52 -11.78 -30.62
CA ARG A 258 4.04 -13.10 -30.20
C ARG A 258 3.19 -13.76 -29.13
N PHE A 259 1.99 -13.24 -28.87
CA PHE A 259 1.10 -13.80 -27.88
C PHE A 259 0.69 -15.21 -28.27
N ASP A 260 0.92 -16.17 -27.37
CA ASP A 260 0.51 -17.55 -27.56
C ASP A 260 -0.42 -18.04 -26.43
N ARG A 261 -1.05 -19.19 -26.62
CA ARG A 261 -2.07 -19.71 -25.70
C ARG A 261 -1.54 -20.03 -24.30
N SER A 262 -0.24 -20.26 -24.12
CA SER A 262 0.36 -20.50 -22.79
C SER A 262 0.29 -19.26 -21.89
N LEU A 263 0.22 -18.05 -22.47
CA LEU A 263 0.08 -16.79 -21.74
C LEU A 263 -1.36 -16.44 -21.40
N LEU A 264 -2.35 -17.16 -21.95
CA LEU A 264 -3.77 -16.87 -21.76
C LEU A 264 -4.19 -16.78 -20.28
N PRO A 265 -3.77 -17.69 -19.38
CA PRO A 265 -4.16 -17.57 -17.97
C PRO A 265 -3.61 -16.30 -17.29
N PHE A 266 -2.40 -15.87 -17.64
CA PHE A 266 -1.81 -14.62 -17.17
C PHE A 266 -2.53 -13.40 -17.76
N ALA A 267 -2.92 -13.46 -19.04
CA ALA A 267 -3.72 -12.40 -19.66
C ALA A 267 -5.09 -12.25 -19.01
N LEU A 268 -5.78 -13.37 -18.73
CA LEU A 268 -7.06 -13.37 -18.03
C LEU A 268 -6.94 -12.83 -16.60
N TRP A 269 -5.88 -13.20 -15.88
CA TRP A 269 -5.56 -12.61 -14.58
C TRP A 269 -5.38 -11.10 -14.70
N PHE A 270 -4.49 -10.64 -15.58
CA PHE A 270 -4.21 -9.22 -15.77
C PHE A 270 -5.48 -8.42 -16.13
N LEU A 271 -6.25 -8.90 -17.10
CA LEU A 271 -7.49 -8.24 -17.56
C LEU A 271 -8.55 -8.19 -16.47
N PHE A 272 -8.72 -9.27 -15.70
CA PHE A 272 -9.66 -9.31 -14.59
C PHE A 272 -9.36 -8.21 -13.56
N VAL A 273 -8.11 -8.06 -13.16
CA VAL A 273 -7.70 -7.05 -12.17
C VAL A 273 -7.88 -5.64 -12.72
N VAL A 274 -7.44 -5.38 -13.95
CA VAL A 274 -7.58 -4.07 -14.60
C VAL A 274 -9.05 -3.68 -14.72
N LEU A 275 -9.90 -4.58 -15.24
CA LEU A 275 -11.32 -4.31 -15.43
C LEU A 275 -12.04 -4.08 -14.10
N PHE A 276 -11.79 -4.93 -13.10
CA PHE A 276 -12.40 -4.80 -11.77
C PHE A 276 -12.13 -3.41 -11.17
N PHE A 277 -10.88 -2.96 -11.14
CA PHE A 277 -10.55 -1.66 -10.57
C PHE A 277 -10.93 -0.49 -11.48
N SER A 278 -10.89 -0.65 -12.80
CA SER A 278 -11.35 0.39 -13.73
C SER A 278 -12.85 0.70 -13.61
N LEU A 279 -13.67 -0.30 -13.24
CA LEU A 279 -15.10 -0.15 -13.00
C LEU A 279 -15.42 0.58 -11.68
N ALA A 280 -14.54 0.51 -10.67
CA ALA A 280 -14.72 1.22 -9.40
C ALA A 280 -14.71 2.75 -9.60
N LYS A 281 -15.59 3.49 -8.90
CA LYS A 281 -15.64 4.96 -9.05
C LYS A 281 -14.46 5.68 -8.39
N ASN A 282 -14.04 5.21 -7.23
CA ASN A 282 -12.84 5.71 -6.55
C ASN A 282 -11.62 4.89 -6.94
N LYS A 283 -10.52 5.57 -7.29
CA LYS A 283 -9.29 4.91 -7.72
C LYS A 283 -8.08 5.51 -7.01
N LEU A 284 -7.22 4.62 -6.52
CA LEU A 284 -5.85 4.95 -6.11
C LEU A 284 -4.88 4.12 -6.95
N HIS A 285 -3.71 4.68 -7.22
CA HIS A 285 -2.70 4.07 -8.09
C HIS A 285 -2.32 2.66 -7.63
N HIS A 286 -2.18 2.47 -6.32
CA HIS A 286 -1.73 1.22 -5.70
C HIS A 286 -2.76 0.08 -5.69
N TYR A 287 -4.00 0.29 -6.11
CA TYR A 287 -4.96 -0.83 -6.22
C TYR A 287 -4.58 -1.85 -7.29
N ILE A 288 -3.82 -1.42 -8.30
CA ILE A 288 -3.49 -2.26 -9.46
C ILE A 288 -2.33 -3.25 -9.23
N LEU A 289 -1.73 -3.28 -8.03
CA LEU A 289 -0.52 -4.07 -7.76
C LEU A 289 -0.65 -5.55 -8.13
N PHE A 290 -1.81 -6.17 -7.94
CA PHE A 290 -2.06 -7.58 -8.30
C PHE A 290 -2.07 -7.84 -9.82
N ALA A 291 -2.04 -6.81 -10.65
CA ALA A 291 -1.90 -6.92 -12.12
C ALA A 291 -0.43 -6.92 -12.58
N TYR A 292 0.52 -6.46 -11.75
CA TYR A 292 1.93 -6.44 -12.15
C TYR A 292 2.55 -7.82 -12.34
N PRO A 293 2.30 -8.83 -11.46
CA PRO A 293 2.83 -10.17 -11.66
C PRO A 293 2.52 -10.77 -13.04
N PRO A 294 1.26 -10.90 -13.48
CA PRO A 294 0.97 -11.47 -14.79
C PRO A 294 1.51 -10.61 -15.94
N LEU A 295 1.49 -9.27 -15.81
CA LEU A 295 2.05 -8.37 -16.82
C LEU A 295 3.57 -8.58 -16.97
N ALA A 296 4.29 -8.72 -15.85
CA ALA A 296 5.73 -8.96 -15.85
C ALA A 296 6.07 -10.31 -16.50
N VAL A 297 5.26 -11.35 -16.27
CA VAL A 297 5.42 -12.65 -16.94
C VAL A 297 5.22 -12.52 -18.44
N MET A 298 4.15 -11.84 -18.88
CA MET A 298 3.88 -11.63 -20.30
C MET A 298 4.98 -10.80 -20.98
N LEU A 299 5.44 -9.70 -20.39
CA LEU A 299 6.53 -8.90 -20.98
C LEU A 299 7.87 -9.66 -20.98
N ALA A 300 8.13 -10.48 -19.96
CA ALA A 300 9.34 -11.29 -19.86
C ALA A 300 9.50 -12.33 -20.98
N SER A 301 8.40 -12.81 -21.58
CA SER A 301 8.46 -13.78 -22.69
C SER A 301 9.02 -13.16 -23.99
N VAL A 302 8.93 -11.84 -24.14
CA VAL A 302 9.40 -11.13 -25.35
C VAL A 302 10.64 -10.27 -25.13
N VAL A 303 10.95 -9.91 -23.88
CA VAL A 303 12.12 -9.09 -23.55
C VAL A 303 13.42 -9.91 -23.59
N SER A 304 14.45 -9.35 -24.24
CA SER A 304 15.78 -9.96 -24.29
C SER A 304 16.58 -9.71 -23.01
N TRP A 305 17.51 -10.62 -22.69
CA TRP A 305 18.43 -10.45 -21.56
C TRP A 305 19.29 -9.18 -21.68
N ARG A 306 19.72 -8.84 -22.90
CA ARG A 306 20.51 -7.62 -23.14
C ARG A 306 19.74 -6.38 -22.74
N TYR A 307 18.48 -6.27 -23.16
CA TYR A 307 17.61 -5.15 -22.81
C TYR A 307 17.38 -5.07 -21.30
N LEU A 308 17.04 -6.20 -20.68
CA LEU A 308 16.76 -6.25 -19.25
C LEU A 308 17.98 -5.87 -18.39
N ARG A 309 19.20 -6.25 -18.78
CA ARG A 309 20.43 -5.82 -18.08
C ARG A 309 20.63 -4.30 -18.12
N VAL A 310 20.34 -3.67 -19.26
CA VAL A 310 20.42 -2.20 -19.39
C VAL A 310 19.38 -1.54 -18.49
N VAL A 311 18.12 -1.99 -18.55
CA VAL A 311 17.05 -1.45 -17.70
C VAL A 311 17.36 -1.64 -16.21
N LEU A 312 17.91 -2.79 -15.81
CA LEU A 312 18.35 -3.04 -14.43
C LEU A 312 19.45 -2.08 -13.98
N ALA A 313 20.47 -1.84 -14.82
CA ALA A 313 21.54 -0.90 -14.49
C ALA A 313 21.02 0.55 -14.37
N LEU A 314 20.17 0.99 -15.30
CA LEU A 314 19.52 2.30 -15.26
C LEU A 314 18.64 2.44 -14.01
N SER A 315 17.85 1.41 -13.72
CA SER A 315 16.96 1.36 -12.55
C SER A 315 17.73 1.41 -11.25
N PHE A 316 18.87 0.69 -11.17
CA PHE A 316 19.76 0.71 -10.01
C PHE A 316 20.29 2.13 -9.77
N GLY A 317 20.82 2.77 -10.81
CA GLY A 317 21.33 4.15 -10.74
C GLY A 317 20.24 5.16 -10.39
N LEU A 318 19.07 5.06 -11.02
CA LEU A 318 17.91 5.93 -10.74
C LEU A 318 17.46 5.80 -9.28
N LEU A 319 17.34 4.59 -8.74
CA LEU A 319 16.95 4.39 -7.35
C LEU A 319 17.99 4.96 -6.37
N SER A 320 19.28 4.80 -6.66
CA SER A 320 20.36 5.42 -5.87
C SER A 320 20.26 6.95 -5.88
N LEU A 321 20.07 7.56 -7.05
CA LEU A 321 19.91 9.00 -7.20
C LEU A 321 18.66 9.52 -6.48
N LEU A 322 17.54 8.78 -6.57
CA LEU A 322 16.32 9.07 -5.82
C LEU A 322 16.57 9.00 -4.32
N GLY A 323 17.28 7.98 -3.83
CA GLY A 323 17.65 7.86 -2.41
C GLY A 323 18.42 9.09 -1.90
N VAL A 324 19.41 9.57 -2.68
CA VAL A 324 20.15 10.81 -2.36
C VAL A 324 19.23 12.03 -2.40
N GLY A 325 18.40 12.16 -3.44
CA GLY A 325 17.46 13.28 -3.58
C GLY A 325 16.45 13.34 -2.43
N LEU A 326 15.92 12.19 -2.01
CA LEU A 326 15.01 12.09 -0.87
C LEU A 326 15.69 12.46 0.45
N TYR A 327 16.95 12.07 0.64
CA TYR A 327 17.72 12.47 1.82
C TYR A 327 17.93 13.98 1.90
N LEU A 328 18.21 14.62 0.76
CA LEU A 328 18.30 16.08 0.69
C LEU A 328 16.94 16.74 0.92
N TYR A 329 15.87 16.18 0.35
CA TYR A 329 14.51 16.67 0.51
C TYR A 329 14.01 16.59 1.95
N GLU A 330 14.32 15.51 2.68
CA GLU A 330 13.93 15.33 4.08
C GLU A 330 14.36 16.51 4.97
N LYS A 331 15.54 17.08 4.71
CA LYS A 331 16.06 18.24 5.46
C LYS A 331 15.21 19.50 5.27
N GLU A 332 14.47 19.58 4.17
CA GLU A 332 13.58 20.71 3.87
C GLU A 332 12.14 20.48 4.31
N ARG A 333 11.82 19.26 4.77
CA ARG A 333 10.44 18.89 5.07
C ARG A 333 9.87 19.58 6.29
N PHE A 334 8.55 19.77 6.26
CA PHE A 334 7.83 20.40 7.35
C PHE A 334 7.72 19.47 8.55
N VAL A 335 7.32 18.22 8.36
CA VAL A 335 7.07 17.26 9.45
C VAL A 335 8.27 17.13 10.41
N PRO A 336 9.51 16.86 9.94
CA PRO A 336 10.68 16.70 10.82
C PRO A 336 11.01 17.96 11.64
N LYS A 337 10.75 19.14 11.07
CA LYS A 337 11.00 20.43 11.72
C LYS A 337 9.89 20.80 12.70
N ALA A 338 8.64 20.46 12.39
CA ALA A 338 7.47 20.87 13.15
C ALA A 338 7.18 19.95 14.35
N TYR A 339 7.37 18.63 14.22
CA TYR A 339 6.96 17.69 15.27
C TYR A 339 7.60 17.95 16.64
N PRO A 340 8.89 18.37 16.78
CA PRO A 340 9.47 18.61 18.10
C PRO A 340 8.79 19.77 18.83
N ILE A 341 8.40 20.82 18.09
CA ILE A 341 7.68 21.99 18.61
C ILE A 341 6.26 21.58 19.02
N VAL A 342 5.57 20.84 18.14
CA VAL A 342 4.19 20.39 18.39
C VAL A 342 4.13 19.42 19.58
N ALA A 343 5.15 18.57 19.74
CA ALA A 343 5.24 17.61 20.83
C ALA A 343 5.48 18.29 22.20
N SER A 344 6.27 19.35 22.26
CA SER A 344 6.62 20.05 23.51
C SER A 344 5.62 21.14 23.92
N TYR A 345 4.79 21.62 23.01
CA TYR A 345 3.82 22.68 23.28
C TYR A 345 2.67 22.21 24.19
N GLU A 346 2.40 22.87 25.30
CA GLU A 346 1.33 22.44 26.23
C GLU A 346 -0.08 22.90 25.79
N GLY A 347 -0.17 23.94 24.97
CA GLY A 347 -1.45 24.51 24.53
C GLY A 347 -2.17 23.72 23.44
N ARG A 348 -3.24 24.30 22.90
CA ARG A 348 -4.06 23.69 21.84
C ARG A 348 -3.29 23.67 20.51
N VAL A 349 -3.33 22.52 19.84
CA VAL A 349 -2.81 22.35 18.47
C VAL A 349 -3.96 21.95 17.56
N SER A 350 -4.11 22.64 16.42
CA SER A 350 -5.17 22.36 15.46
C SER A 350 -4.68 22.42 14.01
N PHE A 351 -5.31 21.65 13.15
CA PHE A 351 -5.20 21.82 11.70
C PHE A 351 -6.21 22.84 11.18
N TYR A 352 -5.83 23.62 10.17
CA TYR A 352 -6.72 24.50 9.40
C TYR A 352 -6.60 24.22 7.91
N LYS A 353 -7.70 23.82 7.24
CA LYS A 353 -7.78 23.48 5.80
C LYS A 353 -6.66 22.56 5.27
N ALA A 354 -6.04 21.81 6.15
CA ALA A 354 -4.96 20.87 5.90
C ALA A 354 -5.10 19.69 6.88
N GLU A 355 -4.37 18.61 6.64
CA GLU A 355 -4.18 17.54 7.60
C GLU A 355 -2.79 16.96 7.37
N ASP A 356 -2.10 16.66 8.45
CA ASP A 356 -0.82 15.95 8.42
C ASP A 356 -0.83 14.85 9.47
N SER A 357 -1.20 13.64 9.04
CA SER A 357 -1.31 12.50 9.95
C SER A 357 0.03 12.08 10.57
N ALA A 358 1.15 12.43 9.93
CA ALA A 358 2.47 12.09 10.45
C ALA A 358 2.73 12.89 11.73
N LEU A 359 2.29 14.15 11.79
CA LEU A 359 2.39 14.96 13.01
C LEU A 359 1.58 14.38 14.17
N VAL A 360 0.39 13.81 13.93
CA VAL A 360 -0.36 13.09 14.98
C VAL A 360 0.47 11.93 15.54
N PHE A 361 1.07 11.13 14.66
CA PHE A 361 1.95 10.02 15.06
C PHE A 361 3.19 10.51 15.81
N TYR A 362 3.98 11.43 15.25
CA TYR A 362 5.25 11.85 15.84
C TYR A 362 5.08 12.65 17.13
N SER A 363 4.08 13.52 17.19
CA SER A 363 3.82 14.32 18.39
C SER A 363 3.18 13.52 19.53
N ARG A 364 2.62 12.32 19.24
CA ARG A 364 1.87 11.50 20.21
C ARG A 364 0.65 12.23 20.77
N ARG A 365 0.09 13.17 20.01
CA ARG A 365 -1.03 14.01 20.42
C ARG A 365 -2.19 13.89 19.44
N CYS A 366 -3.36 14.17 19.97
CA CYS A 366 -4.55 14.33 19.17
C CYS A 366 -4.63 15.79 18.74
N ILE A 367 -4.74 15.99 17.43
CA ILE A 367 -4.74 17.30 16.80
C ILE A 367 -6.13 17.50 16.20
N GLY A 368 -6.84 18.49 16.74
CA GLY A 368 -8.18 18.83 16.28
C GLY A 368 -8.17 19.57 14.94
N ARG A 369 -9.35 19.89 14.43
CA ARG A 369 -9.51 20.81 13.29
C ARG A 369 -10.23 22.07 13.76
N VAL A 370 -9.82 23.21 13.21
CA VAL A 370 -10.56 24.46 13.36
C VAL A 370 -11.16 24.80 12.00
N GLU A 371 -12.45 25.14 11.98
CA GLU A 371 -13.17 25.48 10.73
C GLU A 371 -13.20 26.99 10.49
N GLU A 372 -13.37 27.76 11.56
CA GLU A 372 -13.40 29.23 11.51
C GLU A 372 -12.02 29.80 11.87
N PRO A 373 -11.41 30.63 11.00
CA PRO A 373 -10.11 31.26 11.28
C PRO A 373 -10.08 32.05 12.59
N SER A 374 -11.15 32.75 12.92
CA SER A 374 -11.26 33.57 14.13
C SER A 374 -11.23 32.76 15.43
N LYS A 375 -11.55 31.46 15.38
CA LYS A 375 -11.50 30.54 16.53
C LYS A 375 -10.15 29.84 16.67
N ALA A 376 -9.21 30.12 15.77
CA ALA A 376 -7.89 29.53 15.77
C ALA A 376 -7.06 30.15 16.91
N VAL A 377 -6.66 29.33 17.88
CA VAL A 377 -5.91 29.72 19.10
C VAL A 377 -4.81 28.68 19.34
N GLY A 378 -3.65 29.14 19.81
CA GLY A 378 -2.47 28.33 20.04
C GLY A 378 -1.78 27.96 18.74
N LEU A 379 -1.22 26.75 18.67
CA LEU A 379 -0.51 26.30 17.47
C LEU A 379 -1.46 25.85 16.37
N VAL A 380 -1.30 26.41 15.17
CA VAL A 380 -2.12 26.07 14.01
C VAL A 380 -1.25 25.61 12.85
N ILE A 381 -1.55 24.43 12.34
CA ILE A 381 -0.86 23.83 11.19
C ILE A 381 -1.74 24.00 9.95
N THR A 382 -1.18 24.60 8.90
CA THR A 382 -1.90 24.87 7.65
C THR A 382 -0.95 24.92 6.46
N LYS A 383 -1.50 25.05 5.25
CA LYS A 383 -0.72 25.35 4.04
C LYS A 383 -0.53 26.86 3.89
N GLU A 384 0.60 27.26 3.31
CA GLU A 384 0.96 28.68 3.15
C GLU A 384 -0.11 29.50 2.38
N LYS A 385 -0.80 28.87 1.44
CA LYS A 385 -1.92 29.49 0.69
C LYS A 385 -3.06 30.00 1.58
N SER A 386 -3.24 29.44 2.78
CA SER A 386 -4.31 29.77 3.72
C SER A 386 -3.88 30.81 4.76
N LEU A 387 -2.62 31.27 4.74
CA LEU A 387 -2.10 32.28 5.67
C LEU A 387 -2.91 33.59 5.66
N LYS A 388 -3.42 33.99 4.50
CA LYS A 388 -4.20 35.24 4.33
C LYS A 388 -5.49 35.26 5.16
N GLU A 389 -6.00 34.10 5.55
CA GLU A 389 -7.22 33.95 6.35
C GLU A 389 -6.94 34.00 7.87
N LEU A 390 -5.68 33.81 8.28
CA LEU A 390 -5.24 33.74 9.68
C LEU A 390 -4.33 34.93 10.02
N LYS A 391 -4.83 36.15 9.78
CA LYS A 391 -4.03 37.39 9.89
C LYS A 391 -3.59 37.71 11.33
N HIS A 392 -4.31 37.20 12.33
CA HIS A 392 -3.98 37.38 13.74
C HIS A 392 -2.87 36.42 14.22
N CYS A 393 -2.48 35.45 13.39
CA CYS A 393 -1.46 34.46 13.75
C CYS A 393 -0.09 34.84 13.20
N LYS A 394 0.97 34.50 13.95
CA LYS A 394 2.38 34.71 13.58
C LYS A 394 2.98 33.41 13.05
N VAL A 395 3.76 33.48 11.96
CA VAL A 395 4.44 32.29 11.40
C VAL A 395 5.67 31.95 12.23
N ILE A 396 5.69 30.74 12.79
CA ILE A 396 6.81 30.19 13.56
C ILE A 396 7.77 29.44 12.65
N LEU A 397 7.23 28.61 11.75
CA LEU A 397 8.01 27.68 10.93
C LEU A 397 7.39 27.54 9.55
N ARG A 398 8.25 27.35 8.54
CA ARG A 398 7.88 26.94 7.19
C ARG A 398 8.64 25.66 6.81
N GLY A 399 7.99 24.79 6.05
CA GLY A 399 8.61 23.60 5.49
C GLY A 399 7.86 23.08 4.28
N ARG A 400 8.52 22.23 3.49
CA ARG A 400 7.93 21.68 2.26
C ARG A 400 7.34 20.29 2.53
N GLU A 401 6.22 19.98 1.90
CA GLU A 401 5.71 18.62 1.75
C GLU A 401 5.40 18.38 0.27
N PHE A 402 5.13 17.13 -0.13
CA PHE A 402 4.94 16.78 -1.54
C PHE A 402 3.76 17.52 -2.19
N ASP A 403 2.78 17.94 -1.40
CA ASP A 403 1.56 18.60 -1.85
C ASP A 403 1.46 20.10 -1.46
N GLY A 404 2.60 20.71 -1.10
CA GLY A 404 2.72 22.16 -0.92
C GLY A 404 3.65 22.59 0.21
N VAL A 405 3.72 23.90 0.47
CA VAL A 405 4.41 24.47 1.62
C VAL A 405 3.47 24.49 2.82
N TYR A 406 3.89 23.89 3.92
CA TYR A 406 3.20 23.90 5.20
C TYR A 406 3.86 24.91 6.13
N ILE A 407 3.02 25.49 6.98
CA ILE A 407 3.42 26.48 7.96
C ILE A 407 2.84 26.13 9.33
N LEU A 408 3.63 26.41 10.37
CA LEU A 408 3.21 26.37 11.76
C LEU A 408 3.01 27.81 12.22
N LEU A 409 1.84 28.08 12.78
CA LEU A 409 1.42 29.40 13.24
C LEU A 409 1.24 29.39 14.76
N ASP A 410 1.51 30.54 15.38
CA ASP A 410 1.08 30.87 16.74
C ASP A 410 -0.08 31.86 16.67
N CYS A 411 -1.26 31.49 17.17
CA CYS A 411 -2.45 32.33 17.16
C CYS A 411 -2.78 32.75 18.59
N GLU A 412 -2.73 34.06 18.84
CA GLU A 412 -3.08 34.69 20.12
C GLU A 412 -4.60 34.66 20.39
#